data_AF-A0A6H1WW85-F1
#
_entry.id   AF-A0A6H1WW85-F1
#
_cell.length_a   1.000
_cell.length_b   1.000
_cell.length_c   1.000
_cell.angle_alpha   90.00
_cell.angle_beta   90.00
_cell.angle_gamma   90.00
#
_symmetry.space_group_name_H-M   'P 1'
#
loop_
_entity.id
_entity.type
_entity.pdbx_description
1 polymer ?
#
loop_
_entity_poly.entity_id
_entity_poly.type
_entity_poly.pdbx_seq_one_letter_code
_entity_poly.pdbx_strand_id
1 'polypeptide(L)'
;LRCKDDVFTHLYTLIVKPDNTYEVKIDNKKVEGGNLDEDWDFLPPKKIKDPNAKKPDDWDEREKIDDVNEKKPEDWDKPEHIPDPDAKKP
;
A
#
# COMPACT_ATOMS: atom_id res chain seq x y z
N LEU A 1 -9.00 -13.45 -13.37
CA LEU A 1 -10.27 -13.86 -14.02
C LEU A 1 -11.15 -14.75 -13.12
N ARG A 2 -12.48 -14.53 -13.06
CA ARG A 2 -13.43 -15.46 -12.42
C ARG A 2 -14.13 -16.32 -13.48
N CYS A 3 -14.10 -17.64 -13.33
CA CYS A 3 -14.82 -18.57 -14.20
C CYS A 3 -16.33 -18.49 -13.96
N LYS A 4 -17.11 -18.83 -14.99
CA LYS A 4 -18.55 -19.04 -14.84
C LYS A 4 -18.81 -20.36 -14.12
N ASP A 5 -19.69 -20.32 -13.13
CA ASP A 5 -19.97 -21.40 -12.16
C ASP A 5 -21.45 -21.87 -12.22
N ASP A 6 -22.18 -21.52 -13.28
CA ASP A 6 -23.56 -21.96 -13.50
C ASP A 6 -23.64 -23.31 -14.25
N VAL A 7 -24.88 -23.78 -14.52
CA VAL A 7 -25.14 -25.08 -15.15
C VAL A 7 -25.19 -25.02 -16.69
N PHE A 8 -24.97 -23.86 -17.28
CA PHE A 8 -24.98 -23.67 -18.73
C PHE A 8 -23.60 -23.94 -19.34
N THR A 9 -23.59 -24.23 -20.64
CA THR A 9 -22.36 -24.35 -21.41
C THR A 9 -21.81 -22.95 -21.70
N HIS A 10 -20.54 -22.73 -21.36
CA HIS A 10 -19.83 -21.50 -21.68
C HIS A 10 -18.72 -21.72 -22.70
N LEU A 11 -18.52 -20.73 -23.58
CA LEU A 11 -17.44 -20.71 -24.55
C LEU A 11 -16.27 -19.90 -24.01
N TYR A 12 -15.09 -20.52 -23.93
CA TYR A 12 -13.85 -19.86 -23.54
C TYR A 12 -12.92 -19.73 -24.74
N THR A 13 -12.48 -18.51 -25.02
CA THR A 13 -11.56 -18.23 -26.13
C THR A 13 -10.37 -17.43 -25.62
N LEU A 14 -9.17 -17.94 -25.86
CA LEU A 14 -7.90 -17.24 -25.66
C LEU A 14 -7.34 -16.85 -27.04
N ILE A 15 -7.03 -15.56 -27.21
CA ILE A 15 -6.40 -15.03 -28.42
C ILE A 15 -5.04 -14.48 -28.00
N VAL A 16 -3.98 -15.01 -28.61
CA VAL A 16 -2.60 -14.53 -28.42
C VAL A 16 -2.11 -13.97 -29.74
N LYS A 17 -1.59 -12.73 -29.70
CA LYS A 17 -1.11 -12.04 -30.90
C LYS A 17 0.42 -12.00 -30.95
N PRO A 18 1.02 -11.87 -32.15
CA PRO A 18 2.47 -11.74 -32.30
C PRO A 18 3.06 -10.45 -31.72
N ASP A 19 2.23 -9.46 -31.36
CA ASP A 19 2.64 -8.19 -30.75
C ASP A 19 2.78 -8.27 -29.22
N ASN A 20 2.88 -9.48 -28.66
CA ASN A 20 2.89 -9.79 -27.23
C ASN A 20 1.63 -9.39 -26.45
N THR A 21 0.51 -9.10 -27.12
CA THR A 21 -0.77 -8.90 -26.45
C THR A 21 -1.61 -10.17 -26.40
N TYR A 22 -2.46 -10.28 -25.38
CA TYR A 22 -3.45 -11.36 -25.26
C TYR A 22 -4.84 -10.82 -24.95
N GLU A 23 -5.85 -11.62 -25.28
CA GLU A 23 -7.24 -11.34 -24.96
C GLU A 23 -7.96 -12.62 -24.58
N VAL A 24 -8.72 -12.57 -23.48
CA VAL A 24 -9.59 -13.65 -23.03
C VAL A 24 -11.04 -13.24 -23.24
N LYS A 25 -11.81 -14.13 -23.86
CA LYS A 25 -13.26 -13.99 -24.04
C LYS A 25 -14.00 -15.12 -23.38
N ILE A 26 -15.14 -14.78 -22.78
CA ILE A 26 -16.15 -15.73 -22.30
C ILE A 26 -17.44 -15.40 -23.03
N ASP A 27 -18.06 -16.38 -23.67
CA ASP A 27 -19.29 -16.22 -24.46
C ASP A 27 -19.18 -15.09 -25.51
N ASN A 28 -18.03 -15.05 -26.20
CA ASN A 28 -17.62 -14.02 -27.18
C ASN A 28 -17.47 -12.60 -26.64
N LYS A 29 -17.61 -12.37 -25.32
CA LYS A 29 -17.38 -11.08 -24.68
C LYS A 29 -15.96 -11.03 -24.13
N LYS A 30 -15.24 -9.94 -24.42
CA LYS A 30 -13.92 -9.67 -23.83
C LYS A 30 -14.07 -9.48 -22.32
N VAL A 31 -13.35 -10.29 -21.55
CA VAL A 31 -13.36 -10.26 -20.08
C VAL A 31 -12.01 -9.86 -19.51
N GLU A 32 -10.92 -10.07 -20.26
CA GLU A 32 -9.56 -9.75 -19.84
C GLU A 32 -8.68 -9.57 -21.09
N GLY A 33 -7.56 -8.86 -20.93
CA GLY A 33 -6.55 -8.72 -21.97
C GLY A 33 -5.56 -7.63 -21.63
N GLY A 34 -4.31 -7.83 -22.05
CA GLY A 34 -3.18 -7.00 -21.69
C GLY A 34 -1.91 -7.43 -22.44
N ASN A 35 -0.76 -7.07 -21.87
CA ASN A 35 0.55 -7.46 -22.39
C ASN A 35 1.04 -8.71 -21.64
N LEU A 36 1.56 -9.68 -22.38
CA LEU A 36 2.08 -10.93 -21.82
C LEU A 36 3.25 -10.71 -20.87
N ASP A 37 4.14 -9.76 -21.17
CA ASP A 37 5.33 -9.47 -20.36
C ASP A 37 5.06 -8.60 -19.12
N GLU A 38 3.88 -7.97 -19.05
CA GLU A 38 3.48 -7.16 -17.90
C GLU A 38 2.57 -7.95 -16.95
N ASP A 39 1.70 -8.80 -17.50
CA ASP A 39 0.73 -9.57 -16.72
C ASP A 39 1.28 -10.94 -16.25
N TRP A 40 2.39 -11.42 -16.81
CA TRP A 40 3.07 -12.65 -16.39
C TRP A 40 4.57 -12.46 -16.18
N ASP A 41 5.11 -13.17 -15.19
CA ASP A 41 6.55 -13.25 -14.88
C ASP A 41 7.29 -14.18 -15.85
N PHE A 42 7.33 -13.81 -17.14
CA PHE A 42 8.18 -14.49 -18.13
C PHE A 42 9.62 -13.97 -18.13
N LEU A 43 9.79 -12.68 -17.84
CA LEU A 43 11.06 -11.98 -17.95
C LEU A 43 11.60 -11.62 -16.56
N PRO A 44 12.93 -11.54 -16.41
CA PRO A 44 13.52 -10.91 -15.23
C PRO A 44 12.98 -9.50 -15.03
N PRO A 45 12.89 -9.02 -13.77
CA PRO A 45 12.36 -7.69 -13.48
C PRO A 45 13.11 -6.62 -14.27
N LYS A 46 12.36 -5.78 -15.00
CA LYS A 46 12.90 -4.68 -15.84
C LYS A 46 13.76 -3.69 -15.04
N LYS A 47 13.53 -3.59 -13.73
CA LYS A 47 14.31 -2.77 -12.80
C LYS A 47 14.86 -3.63 -11.68
N ILE A 48 16.18 -3.80 -11.65
CA ILE A 48 16.90 -4.27 -10.47
C ILE A 48 17.10 -3.08 -9.52
N LYS A 49 16.89 -3.28 -8.22
CA LYS A 49 17.33 -2.29 -7.23
C LYS A 49 18.85 -2.18 -7.34
N ASP A 50 19.39 -0.96 -7.31
CA ASP A 50 20.83 -0.75 -7.37
C ASP A 50 21.49 -1.49 -6.18
N PRO A 51 22.32 -2.51 -6.44
CA PRO A 51 22.96 -3.28 -5.37
C PRO A 51 23.93 -2.43 -4.52
N ASN A 52 24.34 -1.25 -5.01
CA ASN A 52 25.20 -0.30 -4.30
C ASN A 52 24.43 0.83 -3.61
N ALA A 53 23.10 0.91 -3.79
CA ALA A 53 22.30 1.92 -3.12
C ALA A 53 22.19 1.60 -1.64
N LYS A 54 23.06 2.24 -0.84
CA LYS A 54 22.90 2.34 0.61
C LYS A 54 22.02 3.54 0.91
N LYS A 55 21.02 3.33 1.77
CA LYS A 55 20.27 4.44 2.36
C LYS A 55 21.30 5.37 3.06
N PRO A 56 21.31 6.68 2.78
CA PRO A 56 22.19 7.62 3.46
C PRO A 56 21.94 7.56 4.97
N ASP A 57 23.00 7.68 5.79
CA ASP A 57 22.87 7.72 7.25
C ASP A 57 22.01 8.90 7.74
N ASP A 58 21.90 9.96 6.92
CA ASP A 58 21.09 11.17 7.16
C ASP A 58 19.66 11.09 6.61
N TRP A 59 19.23 9.90 6.17
CA TRP A 59 17.89 9.72 5.62
C TRP A 59 16.84 9.59 6.73
N ASP A 60 16.22 10.72 7.05
CA ASP A 60 15.16 10.82 8.05
C ASP A 60 13.82 10.26 7.53
N GLU A 61 13.40 9.11 8.07
CA GLU A 61 12.13 8.44 7.76
C GLU A 61 11.01 8.80 8.75
N ARG A 62 11.23 9.77 9.64
CA ARG A 62 10.24 10.15 10.64
C ARG A 62 9.11 10.95 10.00
N GLU A 63 7.92 10.34 9.90
CA GLU A 63 6.70 11.01 9.42
C GLU A 63 6.28 12.21 10.28
N LYS A 64 6.75 12.26 11.54
CA LYS A 64 6.56 13.39 12.45
C LYS A 64 7.92 13.83 12.96
N ILE A 65 8.30 15.06 12.62
CA ILE A 65 9.45 15.75 13.19
C ILE A 65 8.91 16.47 14.43
N ASP A 66 9.47 16.20 15.60
CA ASP A 66 9.18 17.00 16.80
C ASP A 66 9.62 18.45 16.53
N ASP A 67 8.71 19.41 16.69
CA ASP A 67 8.99 20.82 16.41
C ASP A 67 10.03 21.34 17.41
N VAL A 68 11.23 21.62 16.92
CA VAL A 68 12.38 22.10 17.71
C VAL A 68 12.07 23.44 18.40
N ASN A 69 11.05 24.17 17.95
CA ASN A 69 10.63 25.44 18.55
C ASN A 69 9.56 25.29 19.64
N GLU A 70 8.97 24.11 19.81
CA GLU A 70 7.92 23.89 20.81
C GLU A 70 8.55 23.57 22.18
N LYS A 71 8.94 24.63 22.89
CA LYS A 71 9.28 24.51 24.31
C LYS A 71 8.00 24.23 25.10
N LYS A 72 7.98 23.10 25.81
CA LYS A 72 6.94 22.74 26.80
C LYS A 72 6.58 24.00 27.62
N PRO A 73 5.32 24.48 27.61
CA PRO A 73 4.92 25.64 28.41
C PRO A 73 5.20 25.37 29.89
N GLU A 74 5.69 26.37 30.63
CA GLU A 74 5.97 26.24 32.08
C GLU A 74 4.74 25.81 32.91
N ASP A 75 3.53 26.02 32.37
CA ASP A 75 2.23 25.69 32.98
C ASP A 75 1.75 24.24 32.70
N TRP A 76 2.60 23.40 32.09
CA TRP A 76 2.25 22.01 31.75
C TRP A 76 2.45 21.03 32.92
N ASP A 77 3.24 21.37 33.93
CA ASP A 77 3.29 20.62 35.19
C ASP A 77 2.28 21.20 36.19
N LYS A 78 1.00 20.90 35.97
CA LYS A 78 -0.02 21.07 37.01
C LYS A 78 0.09 19.88 37.97
N PRO A 79 0.28 20.11 39.28
CA PRO A 79 0.31 19.02 40.24
C PRO A 79 -1.03 18.27 40.23
N GLU A 80 -1.00 16.93 40.14
CA GLU A 80 -2.20 16.08 40.12
C GLU A 80 -3.07 16.24 41.38
N HIS A 81 -2.51 16.75 42.49
CA HIS A 81 -3.24 17.01 43.72
C HIS A 81 -3.37 18.51 43.99
N ILE A 82 -4.57 19.04 43.79
CA ILE A 82 -4.99 20.32 44.34
C ILE A 82 -5.49 20.04 45.77
N PRO A 83 -4.94 20.66 46.82
CA PRO A 83 -5.50 20.53 48.17
C PRO A 83 -6.91 21.13 48.18
N ASP A 84 -7.90 20.34 48.61
CA ASP A 84 -9.29 20.77 48.71
C ASP A 84 -9.43 21.92 49.71
N PRO A 85 -9.80 23.14 49.26
CA PRO A 85 -9.87 24.32 50.12
C PRO A 85 -10.99 24.26 51.17
N ASP A 86 -11.94 23.33 51.07
CA ASP A 86 -13.05 23.15 52.02
C ASP A 86 -12.86 21.97 52.99
N ALA A 87 -11.70 21.31 52.97
CA ALA A 87 -11.43 20.17 53.85
C ALA A 87 -11.28 20.59 55.33
N LYS A 88 -12.34 20.43 56.13
CA LYS A 88 -12.25 20.46 57.60
C LYS A 88 -11.80 19.10 58.15
N LYS A 89 -10.67 19.09 58.87
CA LYS A 89 -10.22 17.93 59.66
C LYS A 89 -11.25 17.57 60.75
N PRO A 90 -11.53 16.28 60.99
CA PRO A 90 -12.23 15.84 62.20
C PRO A 90 -11.36 15.99 63.46
#